data_AF-A0A060ZKN9-F1
#
_entry.id   AF-A0A060ZKN9-F1
#
_cell.length_a   1.000
_cell.length_b   1.000
_cell.length_c   1.000
_cell.angle_alpha   90.00
_cell.angle_beta   90.00
_cell.angle_gamma   90.00
#
_symmetry.space_group_name_H-M   'P 1'
#
loop_
_entity.id
_entity.type
_entity.pdbx_description
1 polymer ?
#
loop_
_entity_poly.entity_id
_entity_poly.type
_entity_poly.pdbx_seq_one_letter_code
_entity_poly.pdbx_strand_id
1 'polypeptide(L)' 'MGCCDSSPYQHSTRHFEETGHPVMRSFEEGEDWRWCFVDQLIVL' A
#
# COMPACT_ATOMS: atom_id res chain seq x y z
N MET A 1 -4.30 6.50 7.41
CA MET A 1 -3.48 5.33 6.99
C MET A 1 -2.46 5.84 5.98
N GLY A 2 -1.31 6.33 6.44
CA GLY A 2 -0.41 7.16 5.63
C GLY A 2 1.06 6.87 5.91
N CYS A 3 1.49 5.66 5.60
CA CYS A 3 2.90 5.29 5.50
C CYS A 3 3.01 4.25 4.39
N CYS A 4 3.76 4.57 3.34
CA CYS A 4 4.15 3.61 2.31
C CYS A 4 4.90 2.43 2.93
N ASP A 5 4.90 1.29 2.26
CA ASP A 5 5.58 0.07 2.75
C ASP A 5 7.09 0.26 2.97
N SER A 6 7.67 1.23 2.26
CA SER A 6 9.05 1.71 2.45
C SER A 6 9.31 2.43 3.78
N SER A 7 8.26 2.75 4.54
CA SER A 7 8.40 3.31 5.88
C SER A 7 8.93 2.23 6.82
N PRO A 8 9.83 2.55 7.75
CA PRO A 8 10.44 1.56 8.65
C PRO A 8 9.44 0.75 9.49
N TYR A 9 8.19 1.22 9.56
CA TYR A 9 7.11 0.60 10.31
C TYR A 9 6.18 -0.31 9.48
N GLN A 10 6.40 -0.43 8.16
CA GLN A 10 5.64 -1.31 7.24
C GLN A 10 4.13 -1.24 7.46
N HIS A 11 3.61 -0.02 7.59
CA HIS A 11 2.22 0.22 8.01
C HIS A 11 1.21 -0.35 6.99
N SER A 12 1.54 -0.30 5.70
CA SER A 12 0.69 -0.86 4.65
C SER A 12 0.59 -2.38 4.71
N THR A 13 1.69 -3.09 4.97
CA THR A 13 1.66 -4.55 5.18
C THR A 13 0.86 -4.90 6.43
N ARG A 14 1.10 -4.24 7.57
CA ARG A 14 0.33 -4.50 8.80
C ARG A 14 -1.17 -4.23 8.61
N HIS A 15 -1.51 -3.15 7.92
CA HIS A 15 -2.91 -2.84 7.61
C HIS A 15 -3.56 -3.91 6.74
N PHE A 16 -2.85 -4.44 5.74
CA PHE A 16 -3.32 -5.57 4.95
C PHE A 16 -3.56 -6.80 5.84
N GLU A 17 -2.64 -7.13 6.75
CA GLU A 17 -2.80 -8.26 7.68
C GLU A 17 -3.98 -8.09 8.65
N GLU A 18 -4.22 -6.87 9.14
CA GLU A 18 -5.28 -6.57 10.12
C GLU A 18 -6.66 -6.44 9.48
N THR A 19 -6.76 -5.86 8.28
CA THR A 19 -8.04 -5.49 7.65
C THR A 19 -8.39 -6.33 6.43
N GLY A 20 -7.41 -7.01 5.83
CA GLY A 20 -7.59 -7.78 4.60
C GLY A 20 -7.78 -6.91 3.35
N HIS A 21 -7.46 -5.62 3.38
CA HIS A 21 -7.54 -4.76 2.20
C HIS A 21 -6.42 -5.07 1.20
N PRO A 22 -6.71 -5.71 0.05
CA PRO A 22 -5.67 -6.25 -0.83
C PRO A 22 -4.95 -5.18 -1.65
N VAL A 23 -5.52 -3.98 -1.76
CA VAL A 23 -5.00 -2.89 -2.59
C VAL A 23 -4.78 -1.64 -1.75
N MET A 24 -3.58 -1.05 -1.88
CA MET A 24 -3.27 0.30 -1.41
C MET A 24 -3.03 1.24 -2.58
N ARG A 25 -3.19 2.54 -2.37
CA ARG A 25 -2.89 3.59 -3.35
C ARG A 25 -1.90 4.59 -2.77
N SER A 26 -1.12 5.24 -3.63
CA SER A 26 -0.37 6.40 -3.19
C SER A 26 -1.33 7.52 -2.74
N PHE A 27 -0.85 8.28 -1.76
CA PHE A 27 -1.50 9.50 -1.28
C PHE A 27 -0.62 10.73 -1.54
N GLU A 28 0.54 10.54 -2.18
CA GLU A 28 1.40 11.66 -2.59
C GLU A 28 0.80 12.38 -3.81
N GLU A 29 0.88 13.70 -3.80
CA GLU A 29 0.39 14.53 -4.89
C GLU A 29 1.24 14.28 -6.15
N GLY A 30 0.61 13.75 -7.20
CA GLY A 30 1.26 13.41 -8.47
C GLY A 30 1.51 11.92 -8.68
N GLU A 31 1.24 11.07 -7.68
CA GLU A 31 1.30 9.62 -7.80
C GLU A 31 -0.11 9.01 -7.82
N ASP A 32 -0.48 8.31 -8.90
CA ASP A 32 -1.74 7.55 -8.98
C ASP A 32 -1.54 6.03 -8.92
N TRP A 33 -0.30 5.60 -8.64
CA TRP A 33 -0.01 4.17 -8.59
C TRP A 33 -0.69 3.50 -7.39
N ARG A 34 -0.98 2.21 -7.59
CA ARG A 34 -1.61 1.31 -6.64
C ARG A 34 -0.75 0.08 -6.50
N TRP A 35 -0.79 -0.53 -5.32
CA TRP A 35 -0.09 -1.77 -5.03
C TRP A 35 -1.08 -2.83 -4.58
N CYS A 36 -1.03 -3.99 -5.22
CA CYS A 36 -1.78 -5.17 -4.82
C CYS A 36 -0.90 -6.08 -3.98
N PHE A 37 -1.26 -6.33 -2.72
CA PHE A 37 -0.55 -7.24 -1.82
C PHE A 37 -0.73 -8.71 -2.20
N VAL A 38 -1.85 -9.05 -2.88
CA VAL A 38 -2.15 -10.42 -3.33
C VAL A 38 -1.28 -10.77 -4.54
N ASP A 39 -1.26 -9.89 -5.54
CA ASP A 39 -0.52 -10.13 -6.77
C ASP A 39 0.95 -9.68 -6.68
N GLN A 40 1.30 -8.90 -5.66
CA GLN A 40 2.62 -8.26 -5.48
C GLN A 40 3.03 -7.42 -6.71
N LEU A 41 2.08 -6.70 -7.28
CA LEU A 41 2.26 -5.90 -8.49
C LEU A 41 1.88 -4.43 -8.25
N ILE A 42 2.64 -3.53 -8.90
CA ILE A 42 2.29 -2.12 -9.06
C ILE A 42 1.35 -1.99 -10.26
N VAL A 43 0.24 -1.29 -10.07
CA VAL A 43 -0.70 -0.89 -11.11
C VAL A 43 -0.69 0.62 -11.18
N LEU A 44 -0.42 1.18 -12.37
CA LEU A 44 -0.45 2.62 -12.63
C LEU A 44 -1.87 3.11 -12.95
#